data_AF-A0A4Q7UTJ2-F1
#
_entry.id   AF-A0A4Q7UTJ2-F1
#
_cell.length_a   1.000
_cell.length_b   1.000
_cell.length_c   1.000
_cell.angle_alpha   90.00
_cell.angle_beta   90.00
_cell.angle_gamma   90.00
#
_symmetry.space_group_name_H-M   'P 1'
#
loop_
_entity.id
_entity.type
_entity.pdbx_description
1 polymer ?
#
loop_
_entity_poly.entity_id
_entity_poly.type
_entity_poly.pdbx_seq_one_letter_code
_entity_poly.pdbx_strand_id
1 'polypeptide(L)' 'MKRVLTLLAVALVVFLILTNPNGASNSVQNIGNILYNAAQSVTVFFTNLF' A
#
# COMPACT_ATOMS: atom_id res chain seq x y z
N MET A 1 -13.55 18.41 -12.21
CA MET A 1 -13.58 16.93 -12.07
C MET A 1 -12.41 16.35 -11.29
N LYS A 2 -11.14 16.53 -11.70
CA LYS A 2 -9.97 15.90 -11.02
C LYS A 2 -9.92 16.16 -9.50
N ARG A 3 -10.11 17.42 -9.05
CA ARG A 3 -10.14 17.78 -7.62
C ARG A 3 -11.25 17.10 -6.82
N VAL A 4 -12.43 16.94 -7.43
CA VAL A 4 -13.58 16.30 -6.80
C VAL A 4 -13.33 14.80 -6.64
N LEU A 5 -12.75 14.16 -7.66
CA LEU A 5 -12.35 12.75 -7.60
C LEU A 5 -11.28 12.50 -6.54
N THR A 6 -10.30 13.40 -6.41
CA THR A 6 -9.28 13.30 -5.35
C THR A 6 -9.90 13.42 -3.97
N LEU A 7 -10.82 14.37 -3.76
CA LEU A 7 -11.50 14.52 -2.47
C LEU A 7 -12.39 13.32 -2.14
N LEU A 8 -13.09 12.76 -3.13
CA LEU A 8 -13.87 11.52 -2.98
C LEU A 8 -13.00 10.33 -2.61
N ALA A 9 -11.84 10.18 -3.26
CA ALA A 9 -10.90 9.10 -2.95
C ALA A 9 -10.38 9.21 -1.52
N VAL A 10 -10.01 10.42 -1.08
CA VAL A 10 -9.57 10.66 0.31
C VAL A 10 -10.69 10.37 1.30
N ALA A 11 -11.91 10.85 1.03
CA ALA A 11 -13.07 10.57 1.88
C ALA A 11 -13.37 9.08 1.99
N LEU A 12 -13.25 8.32 0.90
CA LEU A 12 -13.42 6.88 0.88
C LEU A 12 -12.38 6.16 1.74
N VAL A 13 -11.10 6.58 1.66
CA VAL A 13 -10.03 6.03 2.50
C VAL A 13 -10.32 6.28 3.98
N VAL A 14 -10.68 7.50 4.35
CA VAL A 14 -11.01 7.84 5.74
C VAL A 14 -12.24 7.06 6.23
N PHE A 15 -13.28 6.95 5.41
CA PHE A 15 -14.47 6.17 5.70
C PHE A 15 -14.14 4.69 5.96
N LEU A 16 -13.27 4.10 5.13
CA LEU A 16 -12.88 2.70 5.25
C LEU A 16 -12.07 2.44 6.52
N ILE A 17 -11.20 3.38 6.92
CA ILE A 17 -10.45 3.32 8.19
C ILE A 17 -11.42 3.35 9.37
N LEU A 18 -12.44 4.20 9.34
CA LEU A 18 -13.41 4.34 10.44
C LEU A 18 -14.37 3.16 10.55
N THR A 19 -14.84 2.61 9.43
CA THR A 19 -15.86 1.54 9.40
C THR A 19 -15.28 0.14 9.45
N ASN A 20 -14.09 -0.07 8.90
CA ASN A 20 -13.41 -1.36 8.89
C ASN A 20 -11.88 -1.19 9.08
N PRO A 21 -11.43 -0.82 10.29
CA PRO A 21 -10.02 -0.56 10.58
C PRO A 21 -9.13 -1.79 10.30
N ASN A 22 -9.67 -3.00 10.52
CA ASN A 22 -8.95 -4.25 10.27
C ASN A 22 -8.77 -4.52 8.77
N GLY A 23 -9.79 -4.26 7.95
CA GLY A 23 -9.66 -4.37 6.49
C GLY A 23 -8.69 -3.35 5.91
N ALA A 24 -8.68 -2.12 6.47
CA ALA A 24 -7.75 -1.07 6.11
C ALA A 24 -6.30 -1.45 6.45
N SER A 25 -6.05 -1.93 7.66
CA SER A 25 -4.72 -2.33 8.11
C SER A 25 -4.19 -3.53 7.33
N ASN A 26 -5.03 -4.53 7.05
CA ASN A 26 -4.67 -5.67 6.21
C ASN A 26 -4.26 -5.25 4.80
N SER A 27 -4.94 -4.27 4.22
CA SER A 27 -4.61 -3.75 2.88
C SER A 27 -3.23 -3.07 2.86
N VAL A 28 -2.93 -2.24 3.87
CA VAL A 28 -1.62 -1.59 4.01
C VAL A 28 -0.51 -2.60 4.29
N GLN A 29 -0.77 -3.60 5.15
CA GLN A 29 0.18 -4.67 5.44
C GLN A 29 0.50 -5.51 4.19
N ASN A 30 -0.51 -5.84 3.38
CA ASN A 30 -0.30 -6.56 2.12
C ASN A 30 0.60 -5.77 1.16
N ILE A 31 0.38 -4.47 1.02
CA ILE A 31 1.24 -3.60 0.20
C ILE A 31 2.67 -3.58 0.77
N GLY A 32 2.81 -3.41 2.10
CA GLY A 32 4.11 -3.44 2.77
C GLY A 32 4.88 -4.73 2.52
N ASN A 33 4.21 -5.89 2.61
CA ASN A 33 4.80 -7.19 2.34
C ASN A 33 5.25 -7.34 0.88
N ILE A 34 4.45 -6.86 -0.08
CA ILE A 34 4.82 -6.88 -1.50
C ILE A 34 6.07 -6.02 -1.73
N LEU A 35 6.09 -4.80 -1.20
CA LEU A 35 7.23 -3.90 -1.34
C LEU A 35 8.48 -4.46 -0.67
N TYR A 36 8.34 -5.06 0.51
CA TYR A 36 9.44 -5.72 1.22
C TYR A 36 10.00 -6.90 0.42
N ASN A 37 9.12 -7.77 -0.09
CA ASN A 37 9.53 -8.91 -0.90
C ASN A 37 10.24 -8.46 -2.18
N ALA A 38 9.72 -7.42 -2.85
CA ALA A 38 10.37 -6.84 -4.02
C ALA A 38 11.76 -6.26 -3.68
N ALA A 39 11.88 -5.53 -2.56
CA ALA A 39 13.15 -4.99 -2.10
C ALA A 39 14.18 -6.10 -1.78
N GLN A 40 13.75 -7.18 -1.15
CA GLN A 40 14.56 -8.37 -0.92
C GLN A 40 15.02 -9.01 -2.24
N SER A 41 14.12 -9.19 -3.20
CA SER A 41 14.48 -9.75 -4.52
C SER A 41 15.51 -8.89 -5.26
N VAL A 42 15.37 -7.56 -5.23
CA VAL A 42 16.35 -6.63 -5.82
C VAL A 42 17.69 -6.74 -5.09
N THR A 43 17.68 -6.79 -3.75
CA THR A 43 18.90 -6.94 -2.95
C THR A 43 19.63 -8.23 -3.29
N VAL A 44 18.93 -9.36 -3.32
CA VAL A 44 19.49 -10.67 -3.68
C VAL A 44 20.05 -10.67 -5.10
N PHE A 45 19.35 -10.06 -6.06
CA PHE A 45 19.85 -9.93 -7.43
C PHE A 45 21.20 -9.22 -7.47
N PHE A 46 21.33 -8.08 -6.80
CA PHE A 46 22.59 -7.34 -6.78
C PHE A 46 23.68 -8.06 -5.99
N THR A 47 23.36 -8.68 -4.85
CA THR A 47 24.33 -9.47 -4.07
C THR A 47 24.89 -10.65 -4.86
N ASN A 48 24.12 -11.29 -5.73
CA ASN A 48 24.60 -12.39 -6.57
C ASN A 48 25.36 -11.93 -7.83
N LEU A 49 25.32 -10.64 -8.14
CA LEU A 49 25.99 -10.06 -9.31
C LEU A 49 27.42 -9.58 -9.00
N PHE A 50 27.73 -9.36 -7.72
CA PHE A 50 29.04 -8.97 -7.19
C PHE A 50 29.72 -10.13 -6.48
#